data_AF-A0A0P7UW47-F1
#
_entry.id   AF-A0A0P7UW47-F1
#
_cell.length_a   1.000
_cell.length_b   1.000
_cell.length_c   1.000
_cell.angle_alpha   90.00
_cell.angle_beta   90.00
_cell.angle_gamma   90.00
#
_symmetry.space_group_name_H-M   'P 1'
#
loop_
_entity.id
_entity.type
_entity.pdbx_description
1 polymer ?
#
loop_
_entity_poly.entity_id
_entity_poly.type
_entity_poly.pdbx_seq_one_letter_code
_entity_poly.pdbx_strand_id
1 'polypeptide(L)'
;FAGKWYRVGLAYDSPGFVRYRSKMRISMGILTPQLNGDANLTMWEMSPLGCHPLSYVYEKTSVPGQFKYFSTRHNRTKDIMVVETNYNEYALVLKHKKMDKEFTQVALY
;
A
#
# COMPACT_ATOMS: atom_id res chain seq x y z
N PHE A 1 9.72 4.36 6.56
CA PHE A 1 10.43 4.64 5.30
C PHE A 1 9.77 5.83 4.59
N ALA A 2 9.89 7.05 5.14
CA ALA A 2 9.31 8.23 4.48
C ALA A 2 10.03 8.52 3.14
N GLY A 3 9.42 9.34 2.27
CA GLY A 3 10.04 9.80 1.02
C GLY A 3 9.56 9.06 -0.22
N LYS A 4 10.39 9.09 -1.28
CA LYS A 4 10.08 8.54 -2.61
C LYS A 4 10.44 7.06 -2.69
N TRP A 5 9.51 6.22 -3.12
CA TRP A 5 9.66 4.77 -3.25
C TRP A 5 9.09 4.25 -4.57
N TYR A 6 9.54 3.07 -5.01
CA TYR A 6 9.04 2.42 -6.23
C TYR A 6 8.50 1.04 -5.87
N ARG A 7 7.20 0.81 -6.07
CA ARG A 7 6.62 -0.52 -5.89
C ARG A 7 7.06 -1.41 -7.05
N VAL A 8 8.01 -2.29 -6.79
CA VAL A 8 8.61 -3.21 -7.77
C VAL A 8 7.99 -4.61 -7.71
N GLY A 9 7.36 -4.97 -6.59
CA GLY A 9 6.69 -6.25 -6.42
C GLY A 9 5.33 -6.12 -5.77
N LEU A 10 4.38 -6.95 -6.20
CA LEU A 10 3.10 -7.10 -5.50
C LEU A 10 2.58 -8.53 -5.62
N ALA A 11 2.34 -9.17 -4.48
CA ALA A 11 1.63 -10.42 -4.37
C ALA A 11 0.26 -10.15 -3.75
N TYR A 12 -0.80 -10.74 -4.30
CA TYR A 12 -2.15 -10.59 -3.77
C TYR A 12 -2.94 -11.86 -4.07
N ASP A 13 -3.43 -12.51 -3.04
CA ASP A 13 -4.19 -13.77 -3.07
C ASP A 13 -5.66 -13.61 -3.52
N SER A 14 -6.11 -12.39 -3.83
CA SER A 14 -7.46 -12.15 -4.32
C SER A 14 -7.66 -12.75 -5.72
N PRO A 15 -8.69 -13.59 -5.96
CA PRO A 15 -8.98 -14.12 -7.30
C PRO A 15 -9.18 -13.03 -8.36
N GLY A 16 -9.72 -11.87 -7.95
CA GLY A 16 -9.90 -10.71 -8.82
C GLY A 16 -8.59 -10.07 -9.28
N PHE A 17 -7.47 -10.35 -8.62
CA PHE A 17 -6.15 -9.84 -8.98
C PHE A 17 -5.49 -10.66 -10.11
N VAL A 18 -5.87 -11.92 -10.30
CA VAL A 18 -5.25 -12.82 -11.29
C VAL A 18 -5.21 -12.20 -12.68
N ARG A 19 -6.31 -11.56 -13.13
CA ARG A 19 -6.42 -10.89 -14.44
C ARG A 19 -5.58 -9.61 -14.58
N TYR A 20 -5.05 -9.09 -13.48
CA TYR A 20 -4.23 -7.87 -13.44
C TYR A 20 -2.76 -8.16 -13.12
N ARG A 21 -2.41 -9.36 -12.65
CA ARG A 21 -1.04 -9.74 -12.27
C ARG A 21 -0.02 -9.41 -13.37
N SER A 22 -0.32 -9.76 -14.62
CA SER A 22 0.56 -9.51 -15.78
C SER A 22 0.52 -8.06 -16.29
N LYS A 23 -0.44 -7.25 -15.83
CA LYS A 23 -0.64 -5.87 -16.26
C LYS A 23 0.01 -4.86 -15.31
N MET A 24 0.48 -5.30 -14.16
CA MET A 24 1.14 -4.42 -13.22
C MET A 24 2.44 -3.91 -13.79
N ARG A 25 2.65 -2.61 -13.60
CA ARG A 25 3.90 -1.92 -13.89
C ARG A 25 4.45 -1.36 -12.60
N ILE A 26 5.76 -1.09 -12.60
CA ILE A 26 6.40 -0.36 -11.51
C ILE A 26 5.68 0.98 -11.33
N SER A 27 5.30 1.28 -10.10
CA SER A 27 4.63 2.52 -9.73
C SER A 27 5.47 3.27 -8.71
N MET A 28 5.66 4.58 -8.92
CA MET A 28 6.32 5.44 -7.94
C MET A 28 5.31 5.89 -6.88
N GLY A 29 5.77 6.09 -5.65
CA GLY A 29 4.98 6.72 -4.60
C GLY A 29 5.81 7.61 -3.70
N ILE A 30 5.13 8.54 -3.03
CA ILE A 30 5.71 9.41 -2.00
C ILE A 30 4.94 9.19 -0.72
N LEU A 31 5.64 8.77 0.34
CA LEU A 31 5.10 8.62 1.69
C LEU A 31 5.53 9.81 2.56
N THR A 32 4.57 10.66 2.93
CA THR A 32 4.79 11.86 3.72
C THR A 32 4.26 11.69 5.14
N PRO A 33 5.11 11.66 6.17
CA PRO A 33 4.68 11.59 7.56
C PRO A 33 3.98 12.88 7.99
N GLN A 34 3.03 12.76 8.90
CA GLN A 34 2.28 13.87 9.50
C GLN A 34 2.71 14.10 10.96
N LEU A 35 2.49 15.32 11.45
CA LEU A 35 2.86 15.71 12.82
C LEU A 35 2.17 14.86 13.90
N ASN A 36 0.96 14.38 13.62
CA ASN A 36 0.20 13.53 14.51
C ASN A 36 0.66 12.06 14.48
N GLY A 37 1.61 11.69 13.61
CA GLY A 37 2.14 10.33 13.41
C GLY A 37 1.43 9.53 12.31
N ASP A 38 0.40 10.08 11.67
CA ASP A 38 -0.20 9.51 10.46
C ASP A 38 0.76 9.66 9.27
N ALA A 39 0.39 9.12 8.11
CA ALA A 39 1.13 9.30 6.87
C ALA A 39 0.20 9.43 5.66
N ASN A 40 0.60 10.25 4.70
CA ASN A 40 -0.07 10.32 3.39
C ASN A 40 0.78 9.58 2.36
N LEU A 41 0.19 8.65 1.63
CA LEU A 41 0.82 7.99 0.49
C LEU A 41 0.15 8.43 -0.79
N THR A 42 0.90 9.06 -1.69
CA THR A 42 0.46 9.25 -3.08
C THR A 42 1.21 8.27 -3.96
N MET A 43 0.50 7.45 -4.73
CA MET A 43 1.05 6.51 -5.73
C MET A 43 0.69 6.99 -7.12
N TRP A 44 1.59 6.83 -8.09
CA TRP A 44 1.33 7.07 -9.50
C TRP A 44 1.26 5.73 -10.22
N GLU A 45 0.06 5.33 -10.61
CA GLU A 45 -0.19 4.04 -11.25
C GLU A 45 -0.53 4.22 -12.74
N MET A 46 -0.05 3.30 -13.56
CA MET A 46 -0.33 3.29 -14.99
C MET A 46 -1.59 2.46 -15.27
N SER A 47 -2.51 3.04 -16.03
CA SER A 47 -3.72 2.39 -16.56
C SER A 47 -3.75 2.45 -18.09
N PRO A 48 -4.70 1.75 -18.74
CA PRO A 48 -4.94 1.95 -20.17
C PRO A 48 -5.30 3.39 -20.56
N LEU A 49 -5.81 4.20 -19.63
CA LEU A 49 -6.15 5.61 -19.85
C LEU A 49 -4.98 6.57 -19.53
N GLY A 50 -3.83 6.04 -19.12
CA GLY A 50 -2.65 6.82 -18.75
C GLY A 50 -2.28 6.72 -17.27
N CYS A 51 -1.29 7.53 -16.88
CA CYS A 51 -0.80 7.64 -15.51
C CYS A 51 -1.75 8.51 -14.67
N HIS A 52 -2.11 8.05 -13.49
CA HIS A 52 -2.98 8.80 -12.58
C HIS A 52 -2.53 8.64 -11.12
N PRO A 53 -2.70 9.68 -10.29
CA PRO A 53 -2.37 9.61 -8.87
C PRO A 53 -3.48 8.90 -8.07
N LEU A 54 -3.06 8.14 -7.07
CA LEU A 54 -3.90 7.52 -6.05
C LEU A 54 -3.39 7.93 -4.68
N SER A 55 -4.22 8.62 -3.91
CA SER A 55 -3.85 9.08 -2.56
C SER A 55 -4.50 8.21 -1.49
N TYR A 56 -3.72 7.91 -0.46
CA TYR A 56 -4.15 7.17 0.71
C TYR A 56 -3.75 7.92 1.98
N VAL A 57 -4.64 7.93 2.96
CA VAL A 57 -4.38 8.42 4.31
C VAL A 57 -4.18 7.21 5.22
N TYR A 58 -3.00 7.09 5.80
CA TYR A 58 -2.59 6.03 6.71
C TYR A 58 -2.65 6.57 8.13
N GLU A 59 -3.67 6.15 8.86
CA GLU A 59 -3.91 6.51 10.25
C GLU A 59 -3.05 5.61 11.14
N LYS A 60 -2.27 6.22 12.03
CA LYS A 60 -1.43 5.45 12.96
C LYS A 60 -2.29 4.60 13.89
N THR A 61 -1.71 3.51 14.35
CA THR A 61 -2.29 2.73 15.44
C THR A 61 -1.40 2.81 16.68
N SER A 62 -1.79 2.14 17.77
CA SER A 62 -0.94 1.98 18.95
C SER A 62 0.25 1.05 18.71
N VAL A 63 0.22 0.25 17.64
CA VAL A 63 1.29 -0.70 17.30
C VAL A 63 2.26 -0.03 16.31
N PRO A 64 3.56 0.09 16.64
CA PRO A 64 4.55 0.65 15.73
C PRO A 64 4.59 -0.08 14.38
N GLY A 65 4.66 0.68 13.29
CA GLY A 65 4.68 0.12 11.93
C GLY A 65 3.31 -0.36 11.42
N GLN A 66 2.25 -0.32 12.24
CA GLN A 66 0.88 -0.63 11.83
C GLN A 66 0.04 0.64 11.64
N PHE A 67 -0.66 0.68 10.52
CA PHE A 67 -1.55 1.75 10.10
C PHE A 67 -2.91 1.19 9.69
N LYS A 68 -3.93 2.04 9.72
CA LYS A 68 -5.23 1.78 9.10
C LYS A 68 -5.44 2.72 7.93
N TYR A 69 -6.19 2.28 6.93
CA TYR A 69 -6.67 3.17 5.88
C TYR A 69 -8.06 2.79 5.42
N PHE A 70 -8.85 3.79 5.05
CA PHE A 70 -10.15 3.57 4.44
C PHE A 70 -10.01 3.39 2.92
N SER A 71 -10.39 2.21 2.43
CA SER A 71 -10.37 1.90 1.00
C SER A 71 -11.70 2.30 0.36
N THR A 72 -11.77 3.47 -0.29
CA THR A 72 -12.94 3.93 -1.05
C THR A 72 -13.43 2.88 -2.06
N ARG A 73 -12.50 2.28 -2.83
CA ARG A 73 -12.79 1.20 -3.80
C ARG A 73 -13.53 -0.01 -3.21
N HIS A 74 -13.32 -0.30 -1.93
CA HIS A 74 -13.89 -1.49 -1.28
C HIS A 74 -14.86 -1.11 -0.15
N ASN A 75 -15.12 0.18 0.03
CA ASN A 75 -15.93 0.76 1.10
C ASN A 75 -15.66 0.15 2.48
N ARG A 76 -14.37 0.04 2.87
CA ARG A 76 -13.97 -0.55 4.16
C ARG A 76 -12.59 -0.13 4.61
N THR A 77 -12.37 -0.16 5.92
CA THR A 77 -11.05 -0.02 6.53
C THR A 77 -10.22 -1.28 6.34
N LYS A 78 -8.93 -1.09 6.14
CA LYS A 78 -7.93 -2.16 6.02
C LYS A 78 -6.73 -1.83 6.89
N ASP A 79 -6.06 -2.87 7.34
CA ASP A 79 -4.81 -2.76 8.08
C ASP A 79 -3.63 -2.79 7.11
N ILE A 80 -2.61 -2.00 7.42
CA ILE A 80 -1.33 -1.94 6.72
C ILE A 80 -0.24 -2.11 7.77
N MET A 81 0.75 -2.93 7.47
CA MET A 81 1.88 -3.18 8.35
C MET A 81 3.15 -3.11 7.54
N VAL A 82 4.11 -2.33 8.04
CA VAL A 82 5.49 -2.39 7.59
C VAL A 82 6.13 -3.58 8.28
N VAL A 83 6.38 -4.65 7.54
CA VAL A 83 6.90 -5.91 8.10
C VAL A 83 8.41 -5.84 8.23
N GLU A 84 9.08 -5.29 7.23
CA GLU A 84 10.53 -5.18 7.20
C GLU A 84 10.94 -3.97 6.35
N THR A 85 11.97 -3.25 6.77
CA THR A 85 12.58 -2.17 5.98
C THR A 85 13.92 -1.82 6.59
N ASN A 86 14.90 -1.50 5.75
CA ASN A 86 16.15 -0.87 6.19
C ASN A 86 16.09 0.66 6.09
N TYR A 87 14.91 1.22 5.84
CA TYR A 87 14.62 2.66 5.70
C TYR A 87 15.36 3.38 4.56
N ASN A 88 16.14 2.67 3.74
CA ASN A 88 16.98 3.24 2.70
C ASN A 88 16.75 2.61 1.32
N GLU A 89 16.74 1.28 1.23
CA GLU A 89 16.75 0.56 -0.05
C GLU A 89 15.47 -0.21 -0.32
N TYR A 90 14.78 -0.70 0.72
CA TYR A 90 13.54 -1.45 0.54
C TYR A 90 12.55 -1.30 1.70
N ALA A 91 11.29 -1.59 1.43
CA ALA A 91 10.27 -1.84 2.42
C ALA A 91 9.29 -2.95 1.98
N LEU A 92 9.08 -3.91 2.87
CA LEU A 92 8.05 -4.94 2.73
C LEU A 92 6.80 -4.52 3.48
N VAL A 93 5.72 -4.30 2.75
CA VAL A 93 4.45 -3.81 3.29
C VAL A 93 3.37 -4.85 3.10
N LEU A 94 2.76 -5.26 4.20
CA LEU A 94 1.65 -6.19 4.25
C LEU A 94 0.34 -5.42 4.42
N LYS A 95 -0.66 -5.74 3.61
CA LYS A 95 -2.01 -5.20 3.74
C LYS A 95 -2.97 -6.34 4.02
N HIS A 96 -3.64 -6.23 5.16
CA HIS A 96 -4.64 -7.18 5.58
C HIS A 96 -6.03 -6.60 5.46
N LYS A 97 -6.93 -7.45 4.97
CA LYS A 97 -8.36 -7.22 5.03
C LYS A 97 -8.92 -8.02 6.23
N LYS A 98 -9.22 -7.38 7.37
CA LYS A 98 -9.89 -8.03 8.53
C LYS A 98 -11.42 -8.03 8.41
N MET A 99 -12.21 -8.90 9.05
CA MET A 99 -12.07 -10.28 9.60
C MET A 99 -13.24 -11.06 8.98
N ASP A 100 -13.02 -12.30 8.48
CA ASP A 100 -14.00 -13.31 8.01
C ASP A 100 -13.69 -13.93 6.63
N LYS A 101 -12.69 -13.40 5.90
CA LYS A 101 -11.95 -14.12 4.83
C LYS A 101 -10.78 -13.28 4.34
N GLU A 102 -9.60 -13.85 4.56
CA GLU A 102 -8.25 -13.32 4.38
C GLU A 102 -7.95 -13.12 2.90
N PHE A 103 -7.86 -11.86 2.48
CA PHE A 103 -7.05 -11.57 1.31
C PHE A 103 -5.89 -10.70 1.76
N THR A 104 -4.70 -11.25 1.59
CA THR A 104 -3.43 -10.69 1.98
C THR A 104 -2.71 -10.18 0.75
N GLN A 105 -2.32 -8.92 0.82
CA GLN A 105 -1.52 -8.27 -0.21
C GLN A 105 -0.15 -7.92 0.37
N VAL A 106 0.91 -8.32 -0.29
CA VAL A 106 2.28 -7.94 0.03
C VAL A 106 2.79 -7.03 -1.09
N ALA A 107 3.40 -5.92 -0.72
CA ALA A 107 4.07 -5.00 -1.64
C ALA A 107 5.54 -4.89 -1.26
N LEU A 108 6.41 -5.04 -2.26
CA LEU A 108 7.82 -4.72 -2.17
C LEU A 108 8.03 -3.34 -2.79
N TYR A 109 8.50 -2.43 -1.95
CA TYR A 109 8.95 -1.10 -2.29
C TYR A 109 10.46 -1.02 -2.23
#